data_AF-A0A952PL24-F1
#
_entry.id   AF-A0A952PL24-F1
#
_cell.length_a   1.000
_cell.length_b   1.000
_cell.length_c   1.000
_cell.angle_alpha   90.00
_cell.angle_beta   90.00
_cell.angle_gamma   90.00
#
_symmetry.space_group_name_H-M   'P 1'
#
loop_
_entity.id
_entity.type
_entity.pdbx_description
1 polymer ?
#
loop_
_entity_poly.entity_id
_entity_poly.type
_entity_poly.pdbx_seq_one_letter_code
_entity_poly.pdbx_strand_id
1 'polypeptide(L)'
;MKISDLQNEVNKIVIRNPCAANWDDMHGDQTVRFCGQCKKNVHNLSAMNPEQLAFTLELRERQPTCVFMARANDGSVIIDNCPKFLRKQRDKIRAYAYSALLTIAWLRAQEACAQGLVGAPVDPRYGQAVEVGALADFGYDTARDISRIVTALSAILVWFIFPIKARHSATSTRLVLAVLERLAVPLLVHLAGTYMLNNYGGLGGGGI
;
A
#
# COMPACT_ATOMS: atom_id res chain seq x y z
N MET A 1 -9.56 28.18 -17.45
CA MET A 1 -9.90 28.72 -16.11
C MET A 1 -8.72 28.47 -15.17
N LYS A 2 -8.25 29.46 -14.41
CA LYS A 2 -7.18 29.23 -13.43
C LYS A 2 -7.78 28.51 -12.20
N ILE A 3 -6.96 27.78 -11.44
CA ILE A 3 -7.43 27.05 -10.26
C ILE A 3 -7.96 28.01 -9.17
N SER A 4 -7.37 29.19 -9.07
CA SER A 4 -7.87 30.28 -8.21
C SER A 4 -9.32 30.65 -8.51
N ASP A 5 -9.69 30.69 -9.78
CA ASP A 5 -11.01 31.12 -10.23
C ASP A 5 -12.06 30.05 -9.86
N LEU A 6 -11.69 28.77 -10.04
CA LEU A 6 -12.50 27.63 -9.61
C LEU A 6 -12.79 27.67 -8.11
N GLN A 7 -11.78 27.97 -7.31
CA GLN A 7 -11.94 28.00 -5.85
C GLN A 7 -12.88 29.14 -5.41
N ASN A 8 -12.79 30.30 -6.06
CA ASN A 8 -13.70 31.41 -5.81
C ASN A 8 -15.15 31.07 -6.18
N GLU A 9 -15.38 30.39 -7.31
CA GLU A 9 -16.73 29.98 -7.72
C GLU A 9 -17.34 28.95 -6.77
N VAL A 10 -16.55 27.96 -6.34
CA VAL A 10 -17.03 26.93 -5.40
C VAL A 10 -17.35 27.52 -4.03
N ASN A 11 -16.55 28.47 -3.55
CA ASN A 11 -16.78 29.13 -2.27
C ASN A 11 -18.10 29.92 -2.23
N LYS A 12 -18.59 30.40 -3.39
CA LYS A 12 -19.88 31.09 -3.50
C LYS A 12 -21.08 30.15 -3.45
N ILE A 13 -20.88 28.83 -3.54
CA ILE A 13 -21.99 27.88 -3.57
C ILE A 13 -22.62 27.79 -2.18
N VAL A 14 -23.91 28.12 -2.15
CA VAL A 14 -24.78 27.93 -0.98
C VAL A 14 -25.78 26.82 -1.29
N ILE A 15 -25.81 25.80 -0.43
CA ILE A 15 -26.79 24.71 -0.51
C ILE A 15 -28.09 25.22 0.12
N ARG A 16 -29.03 25.64 -0.73
CA ARG A 16 -30.32 26.18 -0.27
C ARG A 16 -31.20 25.13 0.43
N ASN A 17 -31.17 23.89 -0.06
CA ASN A 17 -31.98 22.79 0.46
C ASN A 17 -31.05 21.65 0.89
N PRO A 18 -30.55 21.65 2.15
CA PRO A 18 -29.67 20.60 2.63
C PRO A 18 -30.41 19.26 2.74
N CYS A 19 -29.76 18.18 2.33
CA CYS A 19 -30.25 16.82 2.54
C CYS A 19 -29.77 16.33 3.92
N ALA A 20 -30.65 15.68 4.67
CA ALA A 20 -30.31 15.12 5.98
C ALA A 20 -29.52 13.79 5.90
N ALA A 21 -29.46 13.17 4.71
CA ALA A 21 -28.69 11.95 4.50
C ALA A 21 -27.20 12.19 4.71
N ASN A 22 -26.55 11.29 5.46
CA ASN A 22 -25.11 11.30 5.59
C ASN A 22 -24.46 10.81 4.28
N TRP A 23 -23.37 11.46 3.88
CA TRP A 23 -22.56 11.07 2.72
C TRP A 23 -22.04 9.64 2.83
N ASP A 24 -21.69 9.21 4.04
CA ASP A 24 -21.10 7.88 4.29
C ASP A 24 -22.11 6.73 4.14
N ASP A 25 -23.40 7.01 4.27
CA ASP A 25 -24.48 6.03 4.06
C ASP A 25 -24.87 5.89 2.58
N MET A 26 -24.30 6.70 1.69
CA MET A 26 -24.62 6.69 0.25
C MET A 26 -23.81 5.65 -0.52
N HIS A 27 -24.36 5.16 -1.63
CA HIS A 27 -23.72 4.11 -2.43
C HIS A 27 -23.02 4.68 -3.66
N GLY A 28 -21.75 4.37 -3.87
CA GLY A 28 -20.98 4.84 -5.02
C GLY A 28 -19.48 4.97 -4.72
N ASP A 29 -18.81 5.88 -5.42
CA ASP A 29 -17.37 6.12 -5.25
C ASP A 29 -17.08 7.39 -4.42
N GLN A 30 -15.84 7.89 -4.44
CA GLN A 30 -15.48 9.11 -3.71
C GLN A 30 -15.96 10.40 -4.39
N THR A 31 -16.28 10.34 -5.69
CA THR A 31 -16.65 11.49 -6.52
C THR A 31 -18.17 11.62 -6.72
N VAL A 32 -18.87 10.50 -6.88
CA VAL A 32 -20.31 10.45 -7.10
C VAL A 32 -20.91 9.31 -6.30
N ARG A 33 -21.92 9.61 -5.49
CA ARG A 33 -22.72 8.62 -4.77
C ARG A 33 -24.20 8.84 -5.02
N PHE A 34 -24.97 7.77 -5.04
CA PHE A 34 -26.43 7.81 -5.11
C PHE A 34 -27.00 7.92 -3.70
N CYS A 35 -27.83 8.95 -3.47
CA CYS A 35 -28.55 9.10 -2.21
C CYS A 35 -29.91 8.39 -2.28
N GLY A 36 -30.14 7.43 -1.38
CA GLY A 36 -31.40 6.70 -1.31
C GLY A 36 -32.59 7.55 -0.86
N GLN A 37 -32.37 8.62 -0.09
CA GLN A 37 -33.46 9.48 0.40
C GLN A 37 -33.99 10.41 -0.69
N CYS A 38 -33.11 11.19 -1.34
CA CYS A 38 -33.52 12.15 -2.37
C CYS A 38 -33.57 11.54 -3.78
N LYS A 39 -33.13 10.27 -3.93
CA LYS A 39 -33.07 9.51 -5.19
C LYS A 39 -32.31 10.23 -6.31
N LYS A 40 -31.24 10.94 -5.95
CA LYS A 40 -30.38 11.70 -6.86
C LYS A 40 -28.92 11.34 -6.66
N ASN A 41 -28.12 11.53 -7.72
CA ASN A 41 -26.67 11.46 -7.63
C ASN A 41 -26.14 12.74 -6.95
N VAL A 42 -25.32 12.54 -5.94
CA VAL A 42 -24.66 13.60 -5.18
C VAL A 42 -23.19 13.63 -5.59
N HIS A 43 -22.76 14.80 -6.08
CA HIS A 43 -21.42 15.02 -6.61
C HIS A 43 -20.52 15.65 -5.54
N ASN A 44 -19.44 14.98 -5.15
CA ASN A 44 -18.49 15.47 -4.15
C ASN A 44 -17.46 16.41 -4.76
N LEU A 45 -17.65 17.71 -4.55
CA LEU A 45 -16.77 18.75 -5.08
C LEU A 45 -15.36 18.68 -4.46
N SER A 46 -15.24 18.17 -3.23
CA SER A 46 -13.96 18.08 -2.52
C SER A 46 -13.05 16.96 -3.03
N ALA A 47 -13.64 15.89 -3.60
CA ALA A 47 -12.90 14.77 -4.18
C ALA A 47 -12.62 14.93 -5.69
N MET A 48 -13.28 15.89 -6.34
CA MET A 48 -13.15 16.13 -7.78
C MET A 48 -11.86 16.86 -8.14
N ASN A 49 -11.33 16.52 -9.31
CA ASN A 49 -10.23 17.28 -9.90
C ASN A 49 -10.74 18.62 -10.50
N PRO A 50 -9.85 19.59 -10.81
CA PRO A 50 -10.26 20.89 -11.33
C PRO A 50 -11.09 20.84 -12.63
N GLU A 51 -10.88 19.86 -13.50
CA GLU A 51 -11.63 19.70 -14.75
C GLU A 51 -13.05 19.16 -14.51
N GLN A 52 -13.15 18.13 -13.66
CA GLN A 52 -14.42 17.56 -13.21
C GLN A 52 -15.23 18.60 -12.44
N LEU A 53 -14.57 19.42 -11.64
CA LEU A 53 -15.19 20.51 -10.91
C LEU A 53 -15.76 21.54 -11.87
N ALA A 54 -14.98 22.03 -12.83
CA ALA A 54 -15.46 22.95 -13.87
C ALA A 54 -16.68 22.40 -14.61
N PHE A 55 -16.63 21.14 -15.05
CA PHE A 55 -17.74 20.48 -15.71
C PHE A 55 -18.99 20.37 -14.83
N THR A 56 -18.81 20.02 -13.55
CA THR A 56 -19.93 19.88 -12.60
C THR A 56 -20.57 21.24 -12.29
N LEU A 57 -19.78 22.31 -12.25
CA LEU A 57 -20.27 23.68 -12.09
C LEU A 57 -21.10 24.12 -13.31
N GLU A 58 -20.60 23.88 -14.52
CA GLU A 58 -21.35 24.18 -15.75
C GLU A 58 -22.65 23.37 -15.84
N LEU A 59 -22.61 22.09 -15.45
CA LEU A 59 -23.81 21.25 -15.41
C LEU A 59 -24.86 21.78 -14.42
N ARG A 60 -24.41 22.33 -13.28
CA ARG A 60 -25.28 22.90 -12.26
C ARG A 60 -25.98 24.19 -12.72
N GLU A 61 -25.37 24.96 -13.62
CA GLU A 61 -26.02 26.13 -14.22
C GLU A 61 -27.19 25.73 -15.12
N ARG A 62 -27.11 24.57 -15.77
CA ARG A 62 -28.15 24.05 -16.65
C ARG A 62 -29.26 23.31 -15.91
N GLN A 63 -28.93 22.60 -14.83
CA GLN A 63 -29.88 21.77 -14.09
C GLN A 63 -29.59 21.71 -12.57
N PRO A 64 -30.60 21.52 -11.71
CA PRO A 64 -30.41 21.41 -10.28
C PRO A 64 -29.69 20.11 -9.88
N THR A 65 -28.38 20.22 -9.63
CA THR A 65 -27.51 19.10 -9.24
C THR A 65 -27.28 19.07 -7.73
N CYS A 66 -27.36 17.88 -7.12
CA CYS A 66 -27.00 17.68 -5.72
C CYS A 66 -25.47 17.62 -5.57
N VAL A 67 -24.93 18.38 -4.62
CA VAL A 67 -23.48 18.45 -4.38
C VAL A 67 -23.17 18.22 -2.91
N PHE A 68 -22.02 17.62 -2.66
CA PHE A 68 -21.40 17.52 -1.35
C PHE A 68 -20.09 18.31 -1.36
N MET A 69 -19.82 19.04 -0.28
CA MET A 69 -18.58 19.79 -0.12
C MET A 69 -18.21 19.84 1.36
N ALA A 70 -16.96 19.50 1.67
CA ALA A 70 -16.39 19.70 2.99
C ALA A 70 -15.89 21.15 3.13
N ARG A 71 -16.10 21.75 4.29
CA ARG A 71 -15.58 23.08 4.62
C ARG A 71 -14.47 22.98 5.66
N ALA A 72 -13.45 23.80 5.51
CA ALA A 72 -12.43 24.00 6.52
C ALA A 72 -12.95 24.90 7.65
N ASN A 73 -12.16 25.07 8.71
CA ASN A 73 -12.52 25.87 9.88
C ASN A 73 -12.74 27.35 9.54
N ASP A 74 -12.11 27.85 8.49
CA ASP A 74 -12.28 29.20 7.94
C ASP A 74 -13.54 29.34 7.05
N GLY A 75 -14.31 28.26 6.87
CA GLY A 75 -15.50 28.21 6.03
C GLY A 75 -15.23 28.02 4.54
N SER A 76 -13.96 27.98 4.12
CA SER A 76 -13.59 27.73 2.73
C SER A 76 -13.89 26.29 2.32
N VAL A 77 -14.29 26.08 1.07
CA VAL A 77 -14.53 24.72 0.57
C VAL A 77 -13.20 24.03 0.31
N ILE A 78 -13.04 22.86 0.91
CA ILE A 78 -11.89 22.00 0.70
C ILE A 78 -12.00 21.40 -0.69
N ILE A 79 -11.00 21.64 -1.53
CA ILE A 79 -10.87 21.04 -2.85
C ILE A 79 -9.48 20.42 -3.00
N ASP A 80 -9.37 19.33 -3.77
CA ASP A 80 -8.07 18.72 -4.08
C ASP A 80 -7.29 19.62 -5.05
N ASN A 81 -6.57 20.61 -4.51
CA ASN A 81 -5.70 21.53 -5.25
C ASN A 81 -4.32 20.92 -5.55
N CYS A 82 -4.21 19.59 -5.67
CA CYS A 82 -2.93 18.98 -6.04
C CYS A 82 -2.67 19.22 -7.54
N PRO A 83 -1.57 19.92 -7.91
CA PRO A 83 -1.24 20.15 -9.32
C PRO A 83 -1.17 18.83 -10.09
N LYS A 84 -1.65 18.79 -11.34
CA LYS A 84 -1.75 17.54 -12.14
C LYS A 84 -0.46 16.70 -12.16
N PHE A 85 0.70 17.36 -12.19
CA PHE A 85 2.00 16.70 -12.18
C PHE A 85 2.35 16.10 -10.81
N LEU A 86 2.05 16.80 -9.72
CA LEU A 86 2.26 16.32 -8.35
C LEU A 86 1.23 15.28 -7.94
N ARG A 87 0.02 15.30 -8.50
CA ARG A 87 -1.04 14.35 -8.16
C ARG A 87 -0.63 12.91 -8.51
N LYS A 88 -0.10 12.71 -9.71
CA LYS A 88 0.46 11.43 -10.13
C LYS A 88 1.63 10.98 -9.24
N GLN A 89 2.46 11.92 -8.77
CA GLN A 89 3.56 11.60 -7.87
C GLN A 89 3.08 11.28 -6.45
N ARG A 90 2.15 12.07 -5.89
CA ARG A 90 1.52 11.85 -4.58
C ARG A 90 0.86 10.48 -4.50
N ASP A 91 0.04 10.15 -5.49
CA ASP A 91 -0.72 8.90 -5.49
C ASP A 91 0.23 7.70 -5.61
N LYS A 92 1.32 7.83 -6.38
CA LYS A 92 2.43 6.88 -6.39
C LYS A 92 3.09 6.78 -5.02
N ILE A 93 3.56 7.89 -4.45
CA ILE A 93 4.28 7.92 -3.15
C ILE A 93 3.43 7.27 -2.05
N ARG A 94 2.12 7.55 -1.99
CA ARG A 94 1.21 6.89 -1.05
C ARG A 94 1.17 5.38 -1.25
N ALA A 95 1.06 4.91 -2.49
CA ALA A 95 1.09 3.48 -2.79
C ALA A 95 2.43 2.84 -2.40
N TYR A 96 3.57 3.49 -2.68
CA TYR A 96 4.91 3.04 -2.29
C TYR A 96 5.09 3.02 -0.76
N ALA A 97 4.53 4.00 -0.04
CA ALA A 97 4.67 4.12 1.42
C ALA A 97 3.97 2.96 2.15
N TYR A 98 2.73 2.63 1.79
CA TYR A 98 1.99 1.54 2.43
C TYR A 98 2.67 0.19 2.27
N SER A 99 3.17 -0.10 1.07
CA SER A 99 3.89 -1.33 0.79
C SER A 99 5.28 -1.37 1.42
N ALA A 100 5.99 -0.24 1.53
CA ALA A 100 7.26 -0.18 2.23
C ALA A 100 7.08 -0.46 3.73
N LEU A 101 6.00 0.05 4.33
CA LEU A 101 5.64 -0.28 5.72
C LEU A 101 5.35 -1.77 5.89
N LEU A 102 4.63 -2.39 4.94
CA LEU A 102 4.37 -3.84 4.96
C LEU A 102 5.65 -4.67 4.82
N THR A 103 6.57 -4.29 3.93
CA THR A 103 7.85 -5.00 3.80
C THR A 103 8.72 -4.82 5.04
N ILE A 104 8.78 -3.62 5.61
CA ILE A 104 9.51 -3.37 6.86
C ILE A 104 8.91 -4.19 8.00
N ALA A 105 7.58 -4.22 8.15
CA ALA A 105 6.90 -5.03 9.14
C ALA A 105 7.20 -6.54 8.97
N TRP A 106 7.21 -7.03 7.72
CA TRP A 106 7.60 -8.41 7.41
C TRP A 106 9.05 -8.73 7.79
N LEU A 107 10.00 -7.86 7.41
CA LEU A 107 11.42 -8.01 7.79
C LEU A 107 11.60 -8.02 9.31
N ARG A 108 10.90 -7.15 10.05
CA ARG A 108 10.97 -7.13 11.52
C ARG A 108 10.31 -8.35 12.16
N ALA A 109 9.24 -8.88 11.57
CA ALA A 109 8.61 -10.12 12.05
C ALA A 109 9.56 -11.34 11.94
N GLN A 110 10.45 -11.35 10.94
CA GLN A 110 11.45 -12.42 10.80
C GLN A 110 12.54 -12.37 11.90
N GLU A 111 12.88 -11.20 12.43
CA GLU A 111 13.83 -11.06 13.55
C GLU A 111 13.24 -11.57 14.88
N ALA A 112 11.94 -11.35 15.11
CA ALA A 112 11.26 -11.74 16.35
C ALA A 112 11.19 -13.26 16.56
N CYS A 113 11.18 -14.06 15.48
CA CYS A 113 11.18 -15.53 15.57
C CYS A 113 12.59 -16.12 15.74
N ALA A 114 13.65 -15.36 15.46
CA ALA A 114 15.03 -15.88 15.46
C ALA A 114 15.75 -15.75 16.81
N GLN A 115 15.26 -14.90 17.73
CA GLN A 115 15.92 -14.65 19.01
C GLN A 115 15.71 -15.75 20.07
N GLY A 116 14.88 -16.77 19.80
CA GLY A 116 14.62 -17.85 20.75
C GLY A 116 15.70 -18.92 20.85
N LEU A 117 16.65 -18.99 19.90
CA LEU A 117 17.65 -20.08 19.82
C LEU A 117 19.10 -19.60 19.76
N VAL A 118 19.36 -18.31 19.56
CA VAL A 118 20.73 -17.77 19.51
C VAL A 118 21.13 -17.34 20.92
N GLY A 119 21.90 -18.18 21.61
CA GLY A 119 22.47 -17.88 22.95
C GLY A 119 21.80 -18.58 24.14
N ALA A 120 20.96 -19.60 23.91
CA ALA A 120 20.48 -20.44 25.01
C ALA A 120 21.68 -21.10 25.74
N PRO A 121 21.75 -21.07 27.08
CA PRO A 121 22.83 -21.70 27.82
C PRO A 121 22.80 -23.21 27.57
N VAL A 122 23.81 -23.71 26.87
CA VAL A 122 24.03 -25.14 26.64
C VAL A 122 24.62 -25.78 27.89
N ASP A 123 23.97 -26.83 28.38
CA ASP A 123 24.45 -27.63 29.53
C ASP A 123 25.65 -28.48 29.09
N PRO A 124 26.85 -28.29 29.68
CA PRO A 124 28.06 -29.04 29.31
C PRO A 124 27.97 -30.55 29.54
N ARG A 125 26.97 -31.02 30.29
CA ARG A 125 26.79 -32.45 30.60
C ARG A 125 26.33 -33.27 29.40
N TYR A 126 25.66 -32.66 28.46
CA TYR A 126 25.31 -33.28 27.18
C TYR A 126 26.43 -32.91 26.22
N GLY A 127 27.42 -33.80 26.09
CA GLY A 127 28.57 -33.60 25.23
C GLY A 127 28.13 -33.06 23.87
N GLN A 128 28.84 -32.04 23.38
CA GLN A 128 28.68 -31.59 22.01
C GLN A 128 28.72 -32.82 21.12
N ALA A 129 27.77 -32.99 20.21
CA ALA A 129 28.04 -33.86 19.06
C ALA A 129 29.24 -33.22 18.36
N VAL A 130 30.44 -33.73 18.63
CA VAL A 130 31.73 -33.19 18.16
C VAL A 130 31.91 -33.41 16.64
N GLU A 131 30.83 -33.74 15.92
CA GLU A 131 30.86 -34.16 14.53
C GLU A 131 30.51 -33.03 13.55
N VAL A 132 29.93 -31.91 14.00
CA VAL A 132 29.87 -30.69 13.19
C VAL A 132 31.02 -29.79 13.61
N GLY A 133 32.18 -30.00 12.97
CA GLY A 133 33.35 -29.15 13.18
C GLY A 133 33.00 -27.67 12.96
N ALA A 134 33.63 -26.76 13.70
CA ALA A 134 33.39 -25.32 13.64
C ALA A 134 33.45 -24.70 12.22
N LEU A 135 34.03 -25.40 11.24
CA LEU A 135 34.03 -25.06 9.82
C LEU A 135 32.68 -25.32 9.11
N ALA A 136 31.91 -26.33 9.55
CA ALA A 136 30.56 -26.61 9.05
C ALA A 136 29.54 -25.56 9.52
N ASP A 137 29.68 -25.09 10.77
CA ASP A 137 28.85 -24.00 11.32
C ASP A 137 29.09 -22.67 10.60
N PHE A 138 30.35 -22.34 10.27
CA PHE A 138 30.67 -21.12 9.51
C PHE A 138 30.04 -21.13 8.10
N GLY A 139 30.02 -22.29 7.44
CA GLY A 139 29.39 -22.46 6.13
C GLY A 139 27.87 -22.30 6.20
N TYR A 140 27.24 -22.86 7.24
CA TYR A 140 25.79 -22.76 7.45
C TYR A 140 25.37 -21.31 7.73
N ASP A 141 26.06 -20.61 8.63
CA ASP A 141 25.75 -19.22 8.96
C ASP A 141 25.93 -18.30 7.76
N THR A 142 27.01 -18.49 7.00
CA THR A 142 27.25 -17.76 5.75
C THR A 142 26.14 -18.03 4.72
N ALA A 143 25.71 -19.28 4.56
CA ALA A 143 24.63 -19.64 3.65
C ALA A 143 23.27 -19.05 4.10
N ARG A 144 23.01 -19.01 5.41
CA ARG A 144 21.81 -18.38 6.00
C ARG A 144 21.79 -16.87 5.71
N ASP A 145 22.91 -16.19 5.87
CA ASP A 145 23.01 -14.75 5.61
C ASP A 145 22.93 -14.44 4.11
N ILE A 146 23.53 -15.26 3.25
CA ILE A 146 23.34 -15.16 1.79
C ILE A 146 21.86 -15.29 1.44
N SER A 147 21.15 -16.29 2.00
CA SER A 147 19.72 -16.47 1.75
C SER A 147 18.89 -15.24 2.16
N ARG A 148 19.21 -14.61 3.29
CA ARG A 148 18.57 -13.36 3.74
C ARG A 148 18.85 -12.19 2.81
N ILE A 149 20.11 -11.98 2.43
CA ILE A 149 20.52 -10.90 1.52
C ILE A 149 19.84 -11.06 0.15
N VAL A 150 19.84 -12.27 -0.41
CA VAL A 150 19.21 -12.55 -1.71
C VAL A 150 17.69 -12.35 -1.64
N THR A 151 17.05 -12.72 -0.52
CA THR A 151 15.63 -12.43 -0.29
C THR A 151 15.37 -10.92 -0.25
N ALA A 152 16.18 -10.14 0.47
CA ALA A 152 16.04 -8.69 0.55
C ALA A 152 16.27 -8.01 -0.82
N LEU A 153 17.29 -8.43 -1.57
CA LEU A 153 17.55 -7.92 -2.92
C LEU A 153 16.42 -8.26 -3.88
N SER A 154 15.83 -9.46 -3.80
CA SER A 154 14.68 -9.83 -4.63
C SER A 154 13.45 -8.95 -4.35
N ALA A 155 13.20 -8.61 -3.09
CA ALA A 155 12.13 -7.69 -2.70
C ALA A 155 12.36 -6.29 -3.30
N ILE A 156 13.61 -5.80 -3.28
CA ILE A 156 13.97 -4.52 -3.87
C ILE A 156 13.84 -4.56 -5.41
N LEU A 157 14.33 -5.61 -6.07
CA LEU A 157 14.33 -5.70 -7.53
C LEU A 157 12.92 -5.76 -8.13
N VAL A 158 11.98 -6.41 -7.45
CA VAL A 158 10.58 -6.50 -7.87
C VAL A 158 9.93 -5.12 -8.00
N TRP A 159 10.35 -4.14 -7.20
CA TRP A 159 9.90 -2.75 -7.32
C TRP A 159 10.36 -2.05 -8.60
N PHE A 160 11.56 -2.40 -9.08
CA PHE A 160 12.13 -1.84 -10.31
C PHE A 160 11.55 -2.53 -11.55
N ILE A 161 11.35 -3.85 -11.50
CA ILE A 161 10.83 -4.64 -12.62
C ILE A 161 9.32 -4.41 -12.82
N PHE A 162 8.56 -4.32 -11.73
CA PHE A 162 7.12 -4.11 -11.75
C PHE A 162 6.76 -2.77 -11.10
N PRO A 163 6.94 -1.62 -11.77
CA PRO A 163 6.56 -0.34 -11.22
C PRO A 163 5.03 -0.22 -11.10
N ILE A 164 4.53 0.31 -9.97
CA ILE A 164 3.10 0.58 -9.80
C ILE A 164 2.69 1.65 -10.81
N LYS A 165 2.02 1.24 -11.90
CA LYS A 165 1.28 2.17 -12.76
C LYS A 165 0.00 2.56 -12.01
N ALA A 166 0.11 3.57 -11.15
CA ALA A 166 -1.02 4.21 -10.49
C ALA A 166 -1.91 4.87 -11.55
N ARG A 167 -2.86 4.12 -12.09
CA ARG A 167 -3.95 4.66 -12.90
C ARG A 167 -5.11 4.95 -11.94
N HIS A 168 -5.66 6.15 -12.04
CA HIS A 168 -6.63 6.78 -11.13
C HIS A 168 -7.97 6.02 -10.96
N SER A 169 -8.13 4.83 -11.56
CA SER A 169 -9.32 3.98 -11.46
C SER A 169 -8.96 2.49 -11.33
N ALA A 170 -7.89 2.16 -10.62
CA ALA A 170 -7.54 0.75 -10.39
C ALA A 170 -8.60 0.10 -9.48
N THR A 171 -9.44 -0.75 -10.06
CA THR A 171 -10.36 -1.64 -9.35
C THR A 171 -9.60 -2.47 -8.30
N SER A 172 -10.24 -2.76 -7.16
CA SER A 172 -9.65 -3.52 -6.03
C SER A 172 -8.87 -4.77 -6.47
N THR A 173 -9.39 -5.50 -7.46
CA THR A 173 -8.78 -6.70 -8.05
C THR A 173 -7.38 -6.46 -8.62
N ARG A 174 -7.13 -5.31 -9.27
CA ARG A 174 -5.81 -4.98 -9.83
C ARG A 174 -4.81 -4.63 -8.75
N LEU A 175 -5.28 -4.05 -7.65
CA LEU A 175 -4.43 -3.72 -6.51
C LEU A 175 -4.03 -4.99 -5.76
N VAL A 176 -4.97 -5.95 -5.61
CA VAL A 176 -4.69 -7.29 -5.06
C VAL A 176 -3.66 -8.04 -5.91
N LEU A 177 -3.86 -8.13 -7.23
CA LEU A 177 -2.90 -8.77 -8.14
C LEU A 177 -1.51 -8.13 -8.08
N ALA A 178 -1.46 -6.80 -8.05
CA ALA A 178 -0.23 -6.05 -7.89
C ALA A 178 0.49 -6.36 -6.56
N VAL A 179 -0.25 -6.53 -5.46
CA VAL A 179 0.34 -6.92 -4.17
C VAL A 179 0.83 -8.38 -4.21
N LEU A 180 0.05 -9.29 -4.79
CA LEU A 180 0.41 -10.71 -4.92
C LEU A 180 1.70 -10.89 -5.74
N GLU A 181 1.83 -10.20 -6.88
CA GLU A 181 3.04 -10.22 -7.70
C GLU A 181 4.28 -9.76 -6.90
N ARG A 182 4.10 -8.80 -5.98
CA ARG A 182 5.21 -8.23 -5.19
C ARG A 182 5.64 -9.10 -4.02
N LEU A 183 4.73 -9.91 -3.50
CA LEU A 183 5.02 -10.84 -2.41
C LEU A 183 5.47 -12.21 -2.91
N ALA A 184 4.99 -12.64 -4.08
CA ALA A 184 5.28 -13.97 -4.62
C ALA A 184 6.79 -14.19 -4.87
N VAL A 185 7.47 -13.23 -5.51
CA VAL A 185 8.89 -13.40 -5.87
C VAL A 185 9.79 -13.49 -4.63
N PRO A 186 9.74 -12.57 -3.64
CA PRO A 186 10.57 -12.69 -2.44
C PRO A 186 10.21 -13.91 -1.58
N LEU A 187 8.91 -14.28 -1.54
CA LEU A 187 8.47 -15.47 -0.84
C LEU A 187 9.07 -16.75 -1.46
N LEU A 188 9.06 -16.88 -2.79
CA LEU A 188 9.65 -18.02 -3.49
C LEU A 188 11.17 -18.09 -3.26
N VAL A 189 11.86 -16.95 -3.31
CA VAL A 189 13.30 -16.87 -3.01
C VAL A 189 13.61 -17.32 -1.58
N HIS A 190 12.80 -16.88 -0.61
CA HIS A 190 12.93 -17.29 0.79
C HIS A 190 12.68 -18.80 0.99
N LEU A 191 11.61 -19.33 0.41
CA LEU A 191 11.27 -20.75 0.47
C LEU A 191 12.34 -21.62 -0.21
N ALA A 192 12.89 -21.17 -1.33
CA ALA A 192 13.99 -21.87 -1.99
C ALA A 192 15.26 -21.85 -1.14
N GLY A 193 15.62 -20.71 -0.54
CA GLY A 193 16.78 -20.60 0.34
C GLY A 193 16.66 -21.49 1.59
N THR A 194 15.49 -21.49 2.24
CA THR A 194 15.21 -22.37 3.38
C THR A 194 15.22 -23.85 3.01
N TYR A 195 14.63 -24.22 1.86
CA TYR A 195 14.73 -25.58 1.33
C TYR A 195 16.19 -26.00 1.10
N MET A 196 17.00 -25.13 0.49
CA MET A 196 18.41 -25.43 0.21
C MET A 196 19.23 -25.60 1.49
N LEU A 197 19.01 -24.73 2.50
CA LEU A 197 19.66 -24.85 3.80
C LEU A 197 19.30 -26.16 4.50
N ASN A 198 18.02 -26.55 4.46
CA ASN A 198 17.55 -27.77 5.13
C ASN A 198 18.01 -29.06 4.44
N ASN A 199 18.17 -29.06 3.12
CA ASN A 199 18.49 -30.27 2.36
C ASN A 199 19.96 -30.39 1.95
N TYR A 200 20.68 -29.27 1.76
CA TYR A 200 22.05 -29.25 1.27
C TYR A 200 23.04 -28.55 2.21
N GLY A 201 22.57 -27.85 3.24
CA GLY A 201 23.39 -27.11 4.21
C GLY A 201 24.18 -27.96 5.22
N GLY A 202 24.25 -29.29 5.05
CA GLY A 202 25.16 -30.13 5.82
C GLY A 202 24.61 -30.82 7.07
N LEU A 203 23.30 -31.09 7.17
CA LEU A 203 22.73 -31.94 8.24
C LEU A 203 22.10 -33.26 7.75
N GLY A 204 22.18 -33.57 6.45
CA GLY A 204 21.48 -34.72 5.84
C GLY A 204 22.39 -35.81 5.25
N GLY A 205 23.68 -35.80 5.56
CA GLY A 205 24.67 -36.73 4.99
C GLY A 205 25.16 -37.80 5.96
N GLY A 206 24.41 -38.12 7.02
CA GLY A 206 24.66 -39.29 7.86
C GLY A 206 24.28 -40.56 7.10
N GLY A 207 25.12 -40.94 6.13
CA GLY A 207 25.08 -42.27 5.54
C GLY A 207 25.39 -43.32 6.61
N ILE A 208 24.52 -44.34 6.66
CA ILE A 208 24.72 -45.67 7.24
C ILE A 208 26.16 -46.20 7.19
#